data_AF-A0A1Y2D8G3-F1
#
_entry.id   AF-A0A1Y2D8G3-F1
#
_cell.length_a   1.000
_cell.length_b   1.000
_cell.length_c   1.000
_cell.angle_alpha   90.00
_cell.angle_beta   90.00
_cell.angle_gamma   90.00
#
_symmetry.space_group_name_H-M   'P 1'
#
loop_
_entity.id
_entity.type
_entity.pdbx_description
1 polymer ?
#
loop_
_entity_poly.entity_id
_entity_poly.type
_entity_poly.pdbx_seq_one_letter_code
_entity_poly.pdbx_strand_id
1 'polypeptide(L)'
;VTAMMWDDEGVLCYTVLVGDNLIAERADNGWVNSTKMLNIIGLSRGKRDGLLKHEEQRLVIRRGSKQLKGVWLPLPRARHLAESQGITNDIYPILEDNIEPFL
;
A
#
# COMPACT_ATOMS: atom_id res chain seq x y z
N VAL A 1 12.40 5.81 -5.17
CA VAL A 1 10.93 5.90 -4.99
C VAL A 1 10.40 6.83 -6.08
N THR A 2 9.12 6.84 -6.42
CA THR A 2 8.59 7.82 -7.39
C THR A 2 7.37 8.53 -6.84
N ALA A 3 7.34 9.86 -6.93
CA ALA A 3 6.16 10.66 -6.59
C ALA A 3 5.20 10.74 -7.78
N MET A 4 3.90 10.59 -7.53
CA MET A 4 2.84 10.76 -8.53
C MET A 4 1.64 11.49 -7.93
N MET A 5 0.98 12.36 -8.70
CA MET A 5 -0.29 12.94 -8.29
C MET A 5 -1.41 11.89 -8.44
N TRP A 6 -2.25 11.75 -7.41
CA TRP A 6 -3.50 11.04 -7.50
C TRP A 6 -4.64 12.04 -7.65
N ASP A 7 -4.99 12.31 -8.91
CA ASP A 7 -5.95 13.35 -9.27
C ASP A 7 -7.35 13.14 -8.65
N ASP A 8 -7.85 11.89 -8.60
CA ASP A 8 -9.19 11.61 -8.05
C ASP A 8 -9.33 12.03 -6.57
N GLU A 9 -8.24 11.98 -5.81
CA GLU A 9 -8.20 12.27 -4.37
C GLU A 9 -7.49 13.59 -4.06
N GLY A 10 -6.91 14.25 -5.07
CA GLY A 10 -6.12 15.48 -4.91
C GLY A 10 -4.90 15.31 -4.00
N VAL A 11 -4.31 14.12 -3.96
CA VAL A 11 -3.21 13.78 -3.04
C VAL A 11 -1.95 13.38 -3.79
N LEU A 12 -0.78 13.78 -3.28
CA LEU A 12 0.48 13.20 -3.75
C LEU A 12 0.64 11.78 -3.18
N CYS A 13 1.06 10.85 -4.01
CA CYS A 13 1.43 9.50 -3.60
C CYS A 13 2.91 9.23 -3.87
N TYR A 14 3.54 8.55 -2.93
CA TYR A 14 4.86 7.96 -3.11
C TYR A 14 4.71 6.50 -3.49
N THR A 15 5.51 6.05 -4.45
CA THR A 15 5.36 4.72 -5.04
C THR A 15 6.67 3.96 -5.11
N VAL A 16 6.58 2.66 -4.87
CA VAL A 16 7.68 1.71 -4.99
C VAL A 16 7.24 0.57 -5.90
N LEU A 17 8.09 0.25 -6.87
CA LEU A 17 7.92 -0.91 -7.73
C LEU A 17 8.71 -2.09 -7.14
N VAL A 18 8.01 -3.17 -6.78
CA VAL A 18 8.58 -4.41 -6.27
C VAL A 18 8.18 -5.56 -7.20
N GLY A 19 9.12 -6.01 -8.02
CA GLY A 19 8.80 -6.85 -9.19
C GLY A 19 7.82 -6.13 -10.12
N ASP A 20 6.68 -6.75 -10.39
CA ASP A 20 5.60 -6.15 -11.20
C ASP A 20 4.53 -5.42 -10.36
N ASN A 21 4.73 -5.29 -9.05
CA ASN A 21 3.75 -4.69 -8.14
C ASN A 21 4.14 -3.27 -7.75
N LEU A 22 3.32 -2.30 -8.18
CA LEU A 22 3.41 -0.93 -7.72
C LEU A 22 2.62 -0.76 -6.42
N ILE A 23 3.32 -0.41 -5.35
CA ILE A 23 2.76 -0.12 -4.03
C ILE A 23 2.79 1.39 -3.85
N ALA A 24 1.73 1.94 -3.27
CA ALA A 24 1.57 3.37 -3.09
C ALA A 24 1.31 3.70 -1.61
N GLU A 25 1.87 4.81 -1.17
CA GLU A 25 1.63 5.48 0.10
C GLU A 25 1.10 6.89 -0.19
N ARG A 26 0.15 7.38 0.60
CA ARG A 26 -0.31 8.76 0.49
C ARG A 26 0.58 9.70 1.31
N ALA A 27 1.03 10.79 0.71
CA ALA A 27 1.88 11.77 1.39
C ALA A 27 1.16 12.56 2.50
N ASP A 28 -0.17 12.64 2.46
CA ASP A 28 -0.97 13.42 3.43
C ASP A 28 -1.12 12.74 4.80
N ASN A 29 -1.12 11.40 4.84
CA ASN A 29 -1.43 10.64 6.05
C ASN A 29 -0.64 9.34 6.20
N GLY A 30 0.25 9.01 5.27
CA GLY A 30 1.08 7.81 5.30
C GLY A 30 0.33 6.51 5.02
N TRP A 31 -0.93 6.54 4.57
CA TRP A 31 -1.68 5.30 4.34
C TRP A 31 -1.11 4.53 3.16
N VAL A 32 -0.98 3.22 3.30
CA VAL A 32 -0.37 2.32 2.30
C VAL A 32 -1.42 1.44 1.65
N ASN A 33 -1.34 1.28 0.33
CA ASN A 33 -2.19 0.38 -0.44
C ASN A 33 -1.83 -1.10 -0.17
N SER A 34 -2.44 -1.64 0.88
CA SER A 34 -2.20 -3.00 1.37
C SER A 34 -2.69 -4.09 0.41
N THR A 35 -3.62 -3.77 -0.50
CA THR A 35 -3.99 -4.70 -1.58
C THR A 35 -2.85 -4.93 -2.57
N LYS A 36 -2.11 -3.87 -2.93
CA LYS A 36 -0.95 -4.00 -3.82
C LYS A 36 0.23 -4.65 -3.12
N MET A 37 0.47 -4.28 -1.87
CA MET A 37 1.47 -4.91 -1.01
C MET A 37 1.31 -6.44 -0.96
N LEU A 38 0.11 -6.96 -0.69
CA LEU A 38 -0.15 -8.40 -0.60
C LEU A 38 -0.07 -9.15 -1.95
N ASN A 39 -0.03 -8.46 -3.09
CA ASN A 39 0.17 -9.13 -4.37
C ASN A 39 1.61 -9.63 -4.56
N ILE A 40 2.58 -9.08 -3.82
CA ILE A 40 4.00 -9.50 -3.89
C ILE A 40 4.15 -10.98 -3.56
N ILE A 41 3.43 -11.45 -2.53
CA ILE A 41 3.47 -12.83 -2.06
C ILE A 41 2.53 -13.79 -2.83
N GLY A 42 1.88 -13.31 -3.90
CA GLY A 42 1.07 -14.17 -4.77
C GLY A 42 -0.15 -14.82 -4.10
N LEU A 43 -0.76 -14.19 -3.08
CA LEU A 43 -1.96 -14.74 -2.47
C LEU A 43 -3.10 -14.88 -3.49
N SER A 44 -3.91 -15.93 -3.31
CA SER A 44 -5.20 -15.98 -4.00
C SER A 44 -6.07 -14.79 -3.60
N ARG A 45 -6.92 -14.34 -4.54
CA ARG A 45 -7.85 -13.23 -4.29
C ARG A 45 -8.66 -13.41 -3.01
N GLY A 46 -9.22 -14.61 -2.79
CA GLY A 46 -10.03 -14.90 -1.62
C GLY A 46 -9.25 -14.80 -0.30
N LYS A 47 -8.00 -15.27 -0.26
CA LYS A 47 -7.15 -15.17 0.93
C LYS A 47 -6.78 -13.73 1.24
N ARG A 48 -6.40 -12.95 0.23
CA ARG A 48 -6.10 -11.52 0.36
C ARG A 48 -7.32 -10.72 0.84
N ASP A 49 -8.47 -10.91 0.18
CA ASP A 49 -9.71 -10.23 0.56
C ASP A 49 -10.13 -10.64 1.98
N GLY A 50 -9.86 -11.89 2.38
CA GLY A 50 -10.04 -12.41 3.74
C GLY A 50 -9.18 -11.74 4.81
N LEU A 51 -7.92 -11.43 4.51
CA LEU A 51 -7.03 -10.70 5.42
C LEU A 51 -7.51 -9.25 5.61
N LEU A 52 -7.87 -8.58 4.51
CA LEU A 52 -8.16 -7.14 4.52
C LEU A 52 -9.59 -6.80 4.99
N LYS A 53 -10.55 -7.73 4.87
CA LYS A 53 -11.96 -7.44 5.22
C LYS A 53 -12.19 -7.16 6.71
N HIS A 54 -11.31 -7.67 7.57
CA HIS A 54 -11.41 -7.54 9.02
C HIS A 54 -10.60 -6.37 9.59
N GLU A 55 -9.87 -5.64 8.74
CA GLU A 55 -9.14 -4.45 9.16
C GLU A 55 -10.12 -3.35 9.57
N GLU A 56 -10.11 -2.96 10.85
CA GLU A 56 -11.07 -2.00 11.42
C GLU A 56 -10.93 -0.61 10.79
N GLN A 57 -9.70 -0.11 10.70
CA GLN A 57 -9.36 1.15 10.07
C GLN A 57 -8.85 0.90 8.65
N ARG A 58 -9.76 1.03 7.69
CA ARG A 58 -9.45 0.82 6.27
C ARG A 58 -10.21 1.79 5.37
N LEU A 59 -9.58 2.15 4.26
CA LEU A 59 -10.20 2.94 3.19
C LEU A 59 -10.27 2.06 1.95
N VAL A 60 -11.49 1.88 1.41
CA VAL A 60 -11.73 0.98 0.28
C VAL A 60 -12.01 1.80 -0.97
N ILE A 61 -11.06 1.76 -1.90
CA ILE A 61 -11.11 2.48 -3.17
C ILE A 61 -11.48 1.50 -4.28
N ARG A 62 -12.70 1.67 -4.82
CA ARG A 62 -13.30 0.74 -5.80
C ARG A 62 -13.22 1.24 -7.24
N ARG A 63 -13.09 2.55 -7.44
CA ARG A 63 -13.09 3.25 -8.73
C ARG A 63 -11.78 4.03 -8.92
N GLY A 64 -11.59 4.66 -10.07
CA GLY A 64 -10.34 5.39 -10.38
C GLY A 64 -9.24 4.53 -10.98
N SER A 65 -7.99 4.99 -10.85
CA SER A 65 -6.80 4.33 -11.44
C SER A 65 -6.59 2.90 -10.94
N LYS A 66 -6.32 1.94 -11.86
CA LYS A 66 -6.13 0.51 -11.54
C LYS A 66 -5.03 0.26 -10.51
N GLN A 67 -3.98 1.09 -10.50
CA GLN A 67 -2.87 0.96 -9.56
C GLN A 67 -3.20 1.48 -8.16
N LEU A 68 -4.20 2.35 -8.01
CA LEU A 68 -4.58 2.96 -6.73
C LEU A 68 -5.86 2.36 -6.13
N LYS A 69 -6.64 1.60 -6.92
CA LYS A 69 -7.71 0.75 -6.39
C LYS A 69 -7.19 -0.26 -5.38
N GLY A 70 -7.95 -0.46 -4.31
CA GLY A 70 -7.62 -1.41 -3.26
C GLY A 70 -8.10 -0.96 -1.88
N VAL A 71 -7.68 -1.73 -0.88
CA VAL A 71 -7.79 -1.39 0.53
C VAL A 71 -6.49 -0.73 0.98
N TRP A 72 -6.64 0.46 1.56
CA TRP A 72 -5.58 1.26 2.15
C TRP A 72 -5.66 1.18 3.66
N LEU A 73 -4.52 1.00 4.31
CA LEU A 73 -4.40 0.90 5.76
C LEU A 73 -3.46 1.98 6.29
N PRO A 74 -3.66 2.46 7.52
CA PRO A 74 -2.69 3.30 8.21
C PRO A 74 -1.32 2.63 8.28
N LEU A 75 -0.25 3.44 8.20
CA LEU A 75 1.13 2.97 8.17
C LEU A 75 1.48 1.95 9.29
N PRO A 76 1.13 2.18 10.57
CA PRO A 76 1.44 1.20 11.63
C PRO A 76 0.79 -0.16 11.39
N ARG A 77 -0.42 -0.17 10.82
CA ARG A 77 -1.14 -1.41 10.52
C ARG A 77 -0.56 -2.11 9.28
N ALA A 78 -0.18 -1.35 8.26
CA ALA A 78 0.50 -1.86 7.09
C ALA A 78 1.84 -2.53 7.45
N ARG A 79 2.63 -1.94 8.37
CA ARG A 79 3.86 -2.54 8.92
C ARG A 79 3.60 -3.89 9.57
N HIS A 80 2.64 -3.97 10.50
CA HIS A 80 2.31 -5.23 11.15
C HIS A 80 1.84 -6.28 10.15
N LEU A 81 1.06 -5.87 9.14
CA LEU A 81 0.62 -6.80 8.09
C LEU A 81 1.82 -7.30 7.28
N ALA A 82 2.75 -6.42 6.87
CA ALA A 82 3.97 -6.79 6.17
C ALA A 82 4.86 -7.76 6.97
N GLU A 83 5.03 -7.50 8.27
CA GLU A 83 5.77 -8.36 9.18
C GLU A 83 5.13 -9.75 9.30
N SER A 84 3.81 -9.80 9.50
CA SER A 84 3.07 -11.06 9.59
C SER A 84 3.12 -11.91 8.32
N GLN A 85 3.39 -11.28 7.17
CA GLN A 85 3.53 -11.94 5.88
C GLN A 85 5.00 -12.12 5.45
N GLY A 86 5.96 -11.66 6.25
CA GLY A 86 7.39 -11.81 5.97
C GLY A 86 7.92 -10.95 4.82
N ILE A 87 7.29 -9.81 4.50
CA ILE A 87 7.65 -8.95 3.36
C ILE A 87 8.20 -7.57 3.73
N THR A 88 8.43 -7.30 5.01
CA THR A 88 8.91 -5.97 5.49
C THR A 88 10.13 -5.49 4.71
N ASN A 89 11.11 -6.36 4.48
CA ASN A 89 12.35 -6.01 3.77
C ASN A 89 12.13 -5.75 2.28
N ASP A 90 11.17 -6.43 1.65
CA ASP A 90 10.88 -6.30 0.22
C ASP A 90 10.29 -4.93 -0.14
N ILE A 91 9.65 -4.28 0.84
CA ILE A 91 8.90 -3.04 0.65
C ILE A 91 9.44 -1.90 1.52
N TYR A 92 10.63 -2.08 2.12
CA TYR A 92 11.16 -1.26 3.21
C TYR A 92 10.93 0.26 3.09
N PRO A 93 11.22 0.95 1.96
CA PRO A 93 11.06 2.40 1.88
C PRO A 93 9.61 2.86 2.15
N ILE A 94 8.61 2.06 1.74
CA ILE A 94 7.19 2.44 1.87
C ILE A 94 6.62 2.26 3.28
N LEU A 95 7.43 1.71 4.17
CA LEU A 95 7.07 1.48 5.56
C LEU A 95 7.70 2.51 6.51
N GLU A 96 8.55 3.40 6.03
CA GLU A 96 9.19 4.43 6.84
C GLU A 96 8.23 5.58 7.16
N ASP A 97 8.39 6.21 8.34
CA ASP A 97 7.57 7.37 8.71
C ASP A 97 7.86 8.59 7.81
N ASN A 98 9.06 8.63 7.22
CA ASN A 98 9.44 9.61 6.21
C ASN A 98 10.10 8.92 5.02
N ILE A 99 9.35 8.80 3.92
CA ILE A 99 9.81 8.20 2.67
C ILE A 99 10.58 9.18 1.76
N GLU A 100 10.51 10.49 2.02
CA GLU A 100 11.14 11.51 1.16
C GLU A 100 12.65 11.31 0.92
N PRO A 101 13.46 10.86 1.88
CA PRO A 101 14.88 10.57 1.65
C PRO A 101 15.16 9.49 0.60
N PHE A 102 14.14 8.72 0.18
CA PHE A 102 14.25 7.64 -0.79
C PHE A 102 13.74 8.01 -2.20
N LEU A 103 13.32 9.26 -2.40
CA LEU A 103 12.86 9.79 -3.70
C LEU A 103 13.99 9.79 -4.75
#